data_AF-A0A498ID04-F1
#
_entry.id   AF-A0A498ID04-F1
#
_cell.length_a   1.000
_cell.length_b   1.000
_cell.length_c   1.000
_cell.angle_alpha   90.00
_cell.angle_beta   90.00
_cell.angle_gamma   90.00
#
_symmetry.space_group_name_H-M   'P 1'
#
loop_
_entity.id
_entity.type
_entity.pdbx_description
1 polymer ?
#
loop_
_entity_poly.entity_id
_entity_poly.type
_entity_poly.pdbx_seq_one_letter_code
_entity_poly.pdbx_strand_id
1 'polypeptide(L)'
;MKPSVSSAKVDIEKFDGDNFGIWQLKMRALLVQQGLLKMLKGVKALSKSWTDEEKEDVMELALGTILLILYNEVLCEVSNIKSASKLWLKLESLYLTS
;
A
#
# COMPACT_ATOMS: atom_id res chain seq x y z
N MET A 1 -14.30 11.56 5.98
CA MET A 1 -14.70 10.29 6.62
C MET A 1 -13.43 9.61 7.10
N LYS A 2 -13.35 9.20 8.37
CA LYS A 2 -12.27 8.35 8.87
C LYS A 2 -12.48 6.93 8.29
N PRO A 3 -11.43 6.23 7.83
CA PRO A 3 -11.59 4.89 7.27
C PRO A 3 -12.16 3.98 8.35
N SER A 4 -13.28 3.32 8.05
CA SER A 4 -13.76 2.18 8.82
C SER A 4 -13.09 0.96 8.21
N VAL A 5 -12.18 0.34 8.95
CA VAL A 5 -11.45 -0.85 8.48
C VAL A 5 -12.43 -2.03 8.47
N SER A 6 -13.04 -2.29 7.31
CA SER A 6 -13.77 -3.54 7.11
C SER A 6 -12.76 -4.65 6.82
N SER A 7 -12.72 -5.68 7.66
CA SER A 7 -11.95 -6.91 7.39
C SER A 7 -12.71 -7.76 6.37
N ALA A 8 -12.77 -7.30 5.13
CA ALA A 8 -13.15 -8.14 4.02
C ALA A 8 -11.93 -8.99 3.65
N LYS A 9 -12.05 -10.32 3.76
CA LYS A 9 -11.04 -11.25 3.25
C LYS A 9 -11.09 -11.19 1.71
N VAL A 10 -10.34 -10.25 1.14
CA VAL A 10 -10.10 -10.23 -0.30
C VAL A 10 -8.86 -11.08 -0.53
N ASP A 11 -9.03 -12.27 -1.10
CA ASP A 11 -7.92 -13.10 -1.55
C ASP A 11 -7.29 -12.44 -2.78
N ILE A 12 -6.31 -11.58 -2.52
CA ILE A 12 -5.42 -11.04 -3.55
C ILE A 12 -4.19 -11.93 -3.60
N GLU A 13 -3.92 -12.46 -4.79
CA GLU A 13 -2.70 -13.17 -5.07
C GLU A 13 -1.48 -12.30 -4.78
N LYS A 14 -0.50 -12.87 -4.08
CA LYS A 14 0.73 -12.16 -3.76
C LYS A 14 1.48 -11.82 -5.04
N PHE A 15 2.16 -10.67 -5.06
CA PHE A 15 2.97 -10.25 -6.19
C PHE A 15 4.35 -10.89 -6.15
N ASP A 16 4.71 -11.58 -7.22
CA ASP A 16 5.96 -12.32 -7.41
C ASP A 16 6.98 -11.60 -8.29
N GLY A 17 6.61 -10.45 -8.87
CA GLY A 17 7.45 -9.70 -9.81
C GLY A 17 6.89 -9.66 -11.23
N ASP A 18 5.94 -10.53 -11.58
CA ASP A 18 5.35 -10.60 -12.92
C ASP A 18 3.97 -9.93 -13.01
N ASN A 19 3.60 -9.47 -14.21
CA ASN A 19 2.31 -8.84 -14.50
C ASN A 19 1.94 -7.68 -13.55
N PHE A 20 2.92 -6.85 -13.20
CA PHE A 20 2.75 -5.77 -12.22
C PHE A 20 1.53 -4.88 -12.48
N GLY A 21 1.20 -4.57 -13.74
CA GLY A 21 0.02 -3.75 -14.06
C GLY A 21 -1.31 -4.35 -13.57
N ILE A 22 -1.48 -5.68 -13.66
CA ILE A 22 -2.69 -6.37 -13.18
C ILE A 22 -2.71 -6.37 -11.64
N TRP A 23 -1.58 -6.71 -11.03
CA TRP A 23 -1.48 -6.70 -9.57
C TRP A 23 -1.71 -5.29 -9.00
N GLN A 24 -1.12 -4.27 -9.62
CA GLN A 24 -1.26 -2.86 -9.24
C GLN A 24 -2.72 -2.43 -9.29
N LEU A 25 -3.47 -2.83 -10.32
CA LEU A 25 -4.91 -2.57 -10.43
C LEU A 25 -5.69 -3.21 -9.28
N LYS A 26 -5.45 -4.50 -9.01
CA LYS A 26 -6.08 -5.24 -7.89
C LYS A 26 -5.76 -4.59 -6.54
N MET A 27 -4.51 -4.24 -6.31
CA MET A 27 -4.08 -3.64 -5.05
C MET A 27 -4.68 -2.25 -4.83
N ARG A 28 -4.75 -1.41 -5.88
CA ARG A 28 -5.43 -0.12 -5.77
C ARG A 28 -6.90 -0.28 -5.41
N ALA A 29 -7.59 -1.29 -5.96
CA ALA A 29 -8.98 -1.58 -5.59
C ALA A 29 -9.11 -1.96 -4.11
N LEU A 30 -8.21 -2.81 -3.58
CA LEU A 30 -8.16 -3.15 -2.15
C LEU A 30 -7.99 -1.91 -1.27
N LEU A 31 -7.03 -1.05 -1.60
CA LEU A 31 -6.76 0.17 -0.85
C LEU A 31 -7.92 1.17 -0.92
N VAL A 32 -8.69 1.20 -2.02
CA VAL A 32 -9.93 1.99 -2.09
C VAL A 32 -10.97 1.42 -1.14
N GLN A 33 -11.18 0.11 -1.15
CA GLN A 33 -12.13 -0.56 -0.28
C GLN A 33 -11.81 -0.35 1.21
N GLN A 34 -10.53 -0.34 1.57
CA GLN A 34 -10.07 -0.10 2.94
C GLN A 34 -9.95 1.40 3.29
N GLY A 35 -10.15 2.31 2.33
CA GLY A 35 -10.00 3.75 2.54
C GLY A 35 -8.54 4.23 2.68
N LEU A 36 -7.57 3.42 2.26
CA LEU A 36 -6.12 3.64 2.41
C LEU A 36 -5.44 4.20 1.16
N LEU A 37 -6.12 4.32 0.02
CA LEU A 37 -5.49 4.76 -1.24
C LEU A 37 -4.73 6.10 -1.12
N LYS A 38 -5.20 7.01 -0.26
CA LYS A 38 -4.55 8.31 -0.05
C LYS A 38 -3.17 8.20 0.60
N MET A 39 -2.87 7.10 1.30
CA MET A 39 -1.59 6.88 1.98
C MET A 39 -0.44 6.69 0.98
N LEU A 40 -0.75 6.25 -0.25
CA LEU A 40 0.24 6.15 -1.32
C LEU A 40 0.82 7.52 -1.70
N LYS A 41 0.12 8.61 -1.39
CA LYS A 41 0.56 10.00 -1.63
C LYS A 41 1.31 10.61 -0.42
N GLY A 42 1.45 9.85 0.66
CA GLY A 42 2.13 10.26 1.90
C GLY A 42 1.27 11.08 2.86
N VAL A 43 1.80 11.33 4.06
CA VAL A 43 1.13 12.01 5.18
C VAL A 43 0.50 13.35 4.80
N LYS A 44 1.12 14.09 3.88
CA LYS A 44 0.63 15.42 3.44
C LYS A 44 -0.71 15.37 2.71
N ALA A 45 -1.10 14.19 2.21
CA ALA A 45 -2.41 13.98 1.56
C ALA A 45 -3.56 13.77 2.56
N LEU A 46 -3.25 13.62 3.85
CA LEU A 46 -4.23 13.49 4.93
C LEU A 46 -4.74 14.86 5.40
N SER A 47 -5.96 14.87 5.95
CA SER A 47 -6.56 16.07 6.51
C SER A 47 -5.77 16.57 7.71
N LYS A 48 -5.65 17.89 7.86
CA LYS A 48 -5.10 18.53 9.07
C LYS A 48 -5.92 18.26 10.33
N SER A 49 -7.18 17.81 10.17
CA SER A 49 -8.07 17.48 11.28
C SER A 49 -7.72 16.17 11.99
N TRP A 50 -6.75 15.41 11.48
CA TRP A 50 -6.29 14.16 12.10
C TRP A 50 -5.11 14.44 13.02
N THR A 51 -5.03 13.70 14.12
CA THR A 51 -3.84 13.72 14.99
C THR A 51 -2.65 13.09 14.27
N ASP A 52 -1.43 13.34 14.76
CA ASP A 52 -0.24 12.73 14.15
C ASP A 52 -0.20 11.21 14.36
N GLU A 53 -0.66 10.73 15.52
CA GLU A 53 -0.85 9.31 15.82
C GLU A 53 -1.86 8.65 14.86
N GLU A 54 -3.04 9.26 14.65
CA GLU A 54 -4.03 8.74 13.69
C GLU A 54 -3.48 8.66 12.26
N LYS A 55 -2.60 9.60 11.88
CA LYS A 55 -1.96 9.58 10.55
C LYS A 55 -0.90 8.49 10.47
N GLU A 56 -0.13 8.27 11.54
CA GLU A 56 0.88 7.23 11.61
C GLU A 56 0.22 5.85 11.52
N ASP A 57 -0.82 5.58 12.31
CA ASP A 57 -1.55 4.32 12.32
C ASP A 57 -2.06 3.91 10.93
N VAL A 58 -2.68 4.82 10.18
CA VAL A 58 -3.19 4.49 8.84
C VAL A 58 -2.08 4.33 7.80
N MET A 59 -0.95 5.01 7.99
CA MET A 59 0.21 4.86 7.12
C MET A 59 0.92 3.53 7.35
N GLU A 60 1.04 3.10 8.60
CA GLU A 60 1.52 1.77 8.98
C GLU A 60 0.59 0.68 8.46
N LEU A 61 -0.73 0.88 8.59
CA LEU A 61 -1.72 -0.05 8.06
C LEU A 61 -1.61 -0.20 6.53
N ALA A 62 -1.45 0.91 5.80
CA ALA A 62 -1.25 0.87 4.36
C ALA A 62 0.07 0.17 3.98
N LEU A 63 1.14 0.43 4.72
CA LEU A 63 2.44 -0.24 4.53
C LEU A 63 2.30 -1.75 4.73
N GLY A 64 1.75 -2.17 5.88
CA GLY A 64 1.54 -3.58 6.20
C GLY A 64 0.65 -4.30 5.18
N THR A 65 -0.43 -3.64 4.75
CA THR A 65 -1.33 -4.20 3.73
C THR A 65 -0.59 -4.49 2.42
N ILE A 66 0.25 -3.55 1.95
CA ILE A 66 1.04 -3.76 0.73
C ILE A 66 2.04 -4.89 0.94
N LEU A 67 2.80 -4.90 2.04
CA LEU A 67 3.82 -5.92 2.29
C LEU A 67 3.23 -7.34 2.40
N LEU A 68 2.05 -7.50 3.00
CA LEU A 68 1.41 -8.81 3.17
C LEU A 68 1.00 -9.48 1.85
N ILE A 69 0.85 -8.70 0.78
CA ILE A 69 0.50 -9.19 -0.55
C ILE A 69 1.71 -9.22 -1.51
N LEU A 70 2.93 -9.25 -0.98
CA LEU A 70 4.16 -9.47 -1.73
C LEU A 70 4.71 -10.88 -1.42
N TYR A 71 5.35 -11.50 -2.42
CA TYR A 71 6.17 -12.69 -2.22
C TYR A 71 7.53 -12.33 -1.59
N ASN A 72 8.23 -13.34 -1.08
CA ASN A 72 9.47 -13.16 -0.32
C ASN A 72 10.59 -12.52 -1.16
N GLU A 73 10.64 -12.86 -2.44
CA GLU A 73 11.60 -12.36 -3.42
C GLU A 73 11.47 -10.83 -3.55
N VAL A 74 10.24 -10.34 -3.74
CA VAL A 74 9.93 -8.91 -3.83
C VAL A 74 10.14 -8.22 -2.47
N LEU A 75 9.79 -8.88 -1.35
CA LEU A 75 10.00 -8.34 0.00
C LEU A 75 11.48 -8.06 0.28
N CYS A 76 12.39 -8.91 -0.19
CA CYS A 76 13.83 -8.68 -0.05
C CYS A 76 14.26 -7.37 -0.74
N GLU A 77 13.72 -7.07 -1.92
CA GLU A 77 14.05 -5.86 -2.70
C GLU A 77 13.58 -4.55 -2.05
N VAL A 78 12.55 -4.61 -1.20
CA VAL A 78 11.92 -3.44 -0.56
C VAL A 78 12.08 -3.41 0.97
N SER A 79 12.87 -4.33 1.53
CA SER A 79 13.02 -4.57 2.97
C SER A 79 13.46 -3.36 3.81
N ASN A 80 14.10 -2.36 3.20
CA ASN A 80 14.55 -1.14 3.86
C ASN A 80 13.50 -0.01 3.87
N ILE A 81 12.33 -0.21 3.25
CA ILE A 81 11.32 0.83 3.08
C ILE A 81 10.28 0.80 4.19
N LYS A 82 10.19 1.90 4.95
CA LYS A 82 9.29 2.05 6.11
C LYS A 82 8.09 2.98 5.85
N SER A 83 7.71 3.18 4.60
CA SER A 83 6.66 4.14 4.24
C SER A 83 5.86 3.63 3.05
N ALA A 84 4.53 3.58 3.18
CA ALA A 84 3.63 3.10 2.13
C ALA A 84 3.84 3.84 0.80
N SER A 85 4.00 5.16 0.84
CA SER A 85 4.24 5.96 -0.36
C SER A 85 5.59 5.67 -1.02
N LYS A 86 6.65 5.53 -0.20
CA LYS A 86 7.99 5.19 -0.74
C LYS A 86 8.02 3.78 -1.31
N LEU A 87 7.32 2.85 -0.66
CA LEU A 87 7.22 1.45 -1.09
C LEU A 87 6.52 1.39 -2.45
N TRP A 88 5.39 2.07 -2.58
CA TRP A 88 4.64 2.14 -3.82
C TRP A 88 5.47 2.69 -4.99
N LEU A 89 6.16 3.82 -4.78
CA LEU A 89 7.05 4.41 -5.79
C LEU A 89 8.22 3.49 -6.16
N LYS A 90 8.77 2.75 -5.18
CA LYS A 90 9.83 1.79 -5.45
C LYS A 90 9.33 0.63 -6.31
N LEU A 91 8.16 0.06 -5.99
CA LEU A 91 7.54 -1.00 -6.77
C LEU A 91 7.24 -0.54 -8.20
N GLU A 92 6.70 0.66 -8.38
CA GLU A 92 6.53 1.25 -9.71
C GLU A 92 7.88 1.40 -10.41
N SER A 93 8.91 1.93 -9.75
CA SER A 93 10.24 2.06 -10.37
C SER A 93 10.89 0.73 -10.75
N LEU A 94 10.58 -0.37 -10.06
CA LEU A 94 11.15 -1.69 -10.33
C LEU A 94 10.39 -2.43 -11.44
N TYR A 95 9.06 -2.37 -11.43
CA TYR A 95 8.21 -3.26 -12.21
C TYR A 95 7.25 -2.55 -13.16
N LEU A 96 7.12 -1.22 -13.08
CA LEU A 96 6.43 -0.40 -14.09
C LEU A 96 7.43 0.01 -15.17
N THR A 97 7.93 -0.96 -15.94
CA THR A 97 8.66 -0.71 -17.18
C THR A 97 7.67 -0.34 -18.29
N SER A 98 8.00 0.72 -19.05
CA SER A 98 7.23 1.20 -20.21
C SER A 98 7.23 0.22 -21.37
#